data_AF-A0A0M9BHX0-F1
#
_entry.id   AF-A0A0M9BHX0-F1
#
_cell.length_a   1.000
_cell.length_b   1.000
_cell.length_c   1.000
_cell.angle_alpha   90.00
_cell.angle_beta   90.00
_cell.angle_gamma   90.00
#
_symmetry.space_group_name_H-M   'P 1'
#
loop_
_entity.id
_entity.type
_entity.pdbx_description
1 polymer ?
#
loop_
_entity_poly.entity_id
_entity_poly.type
_entity_poly.pdbx_seq_one_letter_code
_entity_poly.pdbx_strand_id
1 'polypeptide(L)'
;MKMPQKVQTAIKTYQEEHAKSSKAAGLHHESAAKLKAELEDVQAQLVVAEDKTLSDPTEENVQRETGLQRKVAELTMNIAAAEERARTISGKASGRLITLADEAIEAARDEAYRHFHDNYEAKLKAIEDAKYAYLQAVTGLHTLRMESYNLWHNTGQETNVNRLERGGNLVFPEPALHYRGNARQVHGVSEQEVALAYRDGKIYRSSVAEGREME
;
A
#
# COMPACT_ATOMS: atom_id res chain seq x y z
N MET A 1 7.95 7.89 6.53
CA MET A 1 9.37 7.49 6.73
C MET A 1 10.06 7.49 5.37
N LYS A 2 11.24 8.09 5.23
CA LYS A 2 12.02 7.94 3.98
C LYS A 2 12.57 6.52 3.94
N MET A 3 12.50 5.87 2.78
CA MET A 3 12.98 4.50 2.61
C MET A 3 14.48 4.42 2.93
N PRO A 4 14.97 3.41 3.66
CA PRO A 4 16.40 3.33 4.00
C PRO A 4 17.27 3.01 2.79
N GLN A 5 18.53 3.42 2.85
CA GLN A 5 19.48 3.27 1.74
C GLN A 5 19.67 1.81 1.30
N LYS A 6 19.71 0.86 2.25
CA LYS A 6 19.84 -0.58 1.99
C LYS A 6 18.68 -1.10 1.12
N VAL A 7 17.44 -0.72 1.48
CA VAL A 7 16.22 -1.10 0.74
C VAL A 7 16.20 -0.43 -0.64
N GLN A 8 16.52 0.87 -0.72
CA GLN A 8 16.58 1.58 -1.99
C GLN A 8 17.60 0.95 -2.96
N THR A 9 18.74 0.52 -2.44
CA THR A 9 19.81 -0.09 -3.25
C THR A 9 19.36 -1.46 -3.78
N ALA A 10 18.76 -2.30 -2.95
CA ALA A 10 18.22 -3.60 -3.38
C ALA A 10 17.13 -3.45 -4.45
N ILE A 11 16.19 -2.52 -4.27
CA ILE A 11 15.15 -2.19 -5.26
C ILE A 11 15.78 -1.73 -6.57
N LYS A 12 16.79 -0.84 -6.50
CA LYS A 12 17.47 -0.33 -7.69
C LYS A 12 18.15 -1.46 -8.46
N THR A 13 18.84 -2.38 -7.78
CA THR A 13 19.48 -3.54 -8.43
C THR A 13 18.46 -4.44 -9.12
N TYR A 14 17.31 -4.70 -8.48
CA TYR A 14 16.19 -5.42 -9.11
C TYR A 14 15.70 -4.70 -10.38
N GLN A 15 15.47 -3.39 -10.29
CA GLN A 15 14.97 -2.58 -11.41
C GLN A 15 15.93 -2.56 -12.59
N GLU A 16 17.24 -2.45 -12.32
CA GLU A 16 18.29 -2.48 -13.35
C GLU A 16 18.33 -3.83 -14.08
N GLU A 17 18.25 -4.94 -13.36
CA GLU A 17 18.22 -6.29 -13.97
C GLU A 17 16.93 -6.52 -14.77
N HIS A 18 15.79 -6.05 -14.26
CA HIS A 18 14.51 -6.13 -14.96
C HIS A 18 14.54 -5.30 -16.25
N ALA A 19 15.01 -4.06 -16.19
CA ALA A 19 15.13 -3.20 -17.37
C ALA A 19 16.09 -3.80 -18.41
N LYS A 20 17.21 -4.37 -17.97
CA LYS A 20 18.18 -5.02 -18.85
C LYS A 20 17.59 -6.23 -19.57
N SER A 21 16.93 -7.14 -18.85
CA SER A 21 16.32 -8.34 -19.42
C SER A 21 15.13 -8.02 -20.32
N SER A 22 14.27 -7.09 -19.90
CA SER A 22 13.15 -6.58 -20.70
C SER A 22 13.61 -5.94 -22.01
N LYS A 23 14.65 -5.08 -21.97
CA LYS A 23 15.23 -4.48 -23.18
C LYS A 23 15.78 -5.54 -24.14
N ALA A 24 16.50 -6.53 -23.62
CA ALA A 24 17.06 -7.61 -24.44
C ALA A 24 15.97 -8.47 -25.10
N ALA A 25 14.92 -8.85 -24.36
CA ALA A 25 13.78 -9.56 -24.94
C ALA A 25 13.02 -8.70 -25.96
N GLY A 26 12.85 -7.41 -25.68
CA GLY A 26 12.20 -6.43 -26.56
C GLY A 26 12.87 -6.32 -27.93
N LEU A 27 14.21 -6.34 -28.00
CA LEU A 27 14.95 -6.32 -29.27
C LEU A 27 14.61 -7.54 -30.16
N HIS A 28 14.46 -8.72 -29.56
CA HIS A 28 14.08 -9.93 -30.30
C HIS A 28 12.61 -9.94 -30.71
N HIS A 29 11.71 -9.40 -29.88
CA HIS A 29 10.32 -9.20 -30.26
C HIS A 29 10.16 -8.20 -31.42
N GLU A 30 10.90 -7.09 -31.41
CA GLU A 30 10.90 -6.12 -32.50
C GLU A 30 11.44 -6.74 -33.80
N SER A 31 12.52 -7.54 -33.70
CA SER A 31 13.04 -8.29 -34.84
C SER A 31 12.03 -9.29 -35.40
N ALA A 32 11.33 -10.03 -34.54
CA ALA A 32 10.29 -10.97 -34.97
C ALA A 32 9.12 -10.25 -35.66
N ALA A 33 8.71 -9.08 -35.15
CA ALA A 33 7.65 -8.28 -35.76
C ALA A 33 8.03 -7.79 -37.17
N LYS A 34 9.28 -7.33 -37.37
CA LYS A 34 9.78 -6.94 -38.69
C LYS A 34 9.80 -8.12 -39.67
N LEU A 35 10.26 -9.28 -39.23
CA LEU A 35 10.28 -10.50 -40.04
C LEU A 35 8.88 -11.00 -40.38
N LYS A 36 7.89 -10.85 -39.48
CA LYS A 36 6.47 -11.17 -39.76
C LYS A 36 5.89 -10.27 -40.84
N ALA A 37 6.18 -8.96 -40.79
CA ALA A 37 5.75 -8.04 -41.84
C ALA A 37 6.39 -8.38 -43.19
N GLU A 38 7.67 -8.76 -43.22
CA GLU A 38 8.33 -9.23 -44.45
C GLU A 38 7.75 -10.56 -44.95
N LEU A 39 7.41 -11.48 -44.04
CA LEU A 39 6.78 -12.75 -44.39
C LEU A 39 5.41 -12.54 -45.05
N GLU A 40 4.59 -11.63 -44.53
CA GLU A 40 3.29 -11.27 -45.12
C GLU A 40 3.43 -10.75 -46.55
N ASP A 41 4.41 -9.87 -46.81
CA ASP A 41 4.69 -9.36 -48.15
C ASP A 41 5.17 -10.47 -49.10
N VAL A 42 6.10 -11.32 -48.65
CA VAL A 42 6.62 -12.44 -49.46
C VAL A 42 5.52 -13.48 -49.75
N GLN A 43 4.61 -13.73 -48.80
CA GLN A 43 3.46 -14.62 -49.01
C GLN A 43 2.51 -14.05 -50.06
N ALA A 44 2.23 -12.74 -50.04
CA ALA A 44 1.42 -12.10 -51.09
C ALA A 44 2.09 -12.21 -52.47
N GLN A 45 3.41 -12.04 -52.54
CA GLN A 45 4.17 -12.24 -53.77
C GLN A 45 4.16 -13.69 -54.25
N LEU A 46 4.19 -14.66 -53.32
CA LEU A 46 4.15 -16.09 -53.64
C LEU A 46 2.82 -16.46 -54.31
N VAL A 47 1.69 -15.99 -53.79
CA VAL A 47 0.35 -16.22 -54.39
C VAL A 47 0.32 -15.74 -55.85
N VAL A 48 0.86 -14.54 -56.13
CA VAL A 48 0.94 -14.02 -57.50
C VAL A 48 1.88 -14.83 -58.38
N ALA A 49 2.97 -15.37 -57.82
CA ALA A 49 3.89 -16.23 -58.56
C ALA A 49 3.28 -17.60 -58.87
N GLU A 50 2.54 -18.19 -57.92
CA GLU A 50 1.80 -19.45 -58.10
C GLU A 50 0.75 -19.32 -59.20
N ASP A 51 -0.04 -18.25 -59.21
CA ASP A 51 -1.02 -17.96 -60.28
C ASP A 51 -0.34 -17.88 -61.65
N LYS A 52 0.83 -17.23 -61.73
CA LYS A 52 1.61 -17.13 -62.97
C LYS A 52 2.15 -18.48 -63.41
N THR A 53 2.75 -19.28 -62.53
CA THR A 53 3.23 -20.62 -62.87
C THR A 53 2.09 -21.53 -63.32
N LEU A 54 0.92 -21.47 -62.67
CA LEU A 54 -0.26 -22.23 -63.05
C LEU A 54 -0.77 -21.85 -64.45
N SER A 55 -0.74 -20.56 -64.78
CA SER A 55 -1.17 -20.05 -66.09
C SER A 55 -0.15 -20.26 -67.21
N ASP A 56 1.15 -20.24 -66.89
CA ASP A 56 2.27 -20.32 -67.84
C ASP A 56 3.52 -20.90 -67.16
N PRO A 57 3.74 -22.23 -67.21
CA PRO A 57 4.79 -22.92 -66.46
C PRO A 57 6.17 -22.83 -67.15
N THR A 58 6.64 -21.62 -67.40
CA THR A 58 8.02 -21.38 -67.87
C THR A 58 9.02 -21.61 -66.75
N GLU A 59 10.26 -21.92 -67.12
CA GLU A 59 11.34 -22.16 -66.16
C GLU A 59 11.62 -20.95 -65.28
N GLU A 60 11.45 -19.73 -65.80
CA GLU A 60 11.55 -18.49 -65.04
C GLU A 60 10.46 -18.36 -63.97
N ASN A 61 9.20 -18.68 -64.31
CA ASN A 61 8.07 -18.64 -63.36
C ASN A 61 8.26 -19.67 -62.23
N VAL A 62 8.65 -20.90 -62.58
CA VAL A 62 8.94 -21.97 -61.61
C VAL A 62 10.10 -21.58 -60.69
N GLN A 63 11.17 -20.97 -61.22
CA GLN A 63 12.30 -20.50 -60.39
C GLN A 63 11.89 -19.38 -59.44
N ARG A 64 11.05 -18.44 -59.89
CA ARG A 64 10.54 -17.34 -59.06
C ARG A 64 9.68 -17.86 -57.91
N GLU A 65 8.75 -18.77 -58.19
CA GLU A 65 7.92 -19.43 -57.17
C GLU A 65 8.78 -20.17 -56.15
N THR A 66 9.71 -21.01 -56.62
CA THR A 66 10.62 -21.78 -55.76
C THR A 66 11.48 -20.84 -54.88
N GLY A 67 11.94 -19.72 -55.43
CA GLY A 67 12.69 -18.70 -54.69
C GLY A 67 11.87 -18.06 -53.57
N LEU A 68 10.61 -17.73 -53.84
CA LEU A 68 9.68 -17.19 -52.85
C LEU A 68 9.33 -18.23 -51.77
N GLN A 69 9.09 -19.49 -52.14
CA GLN A 69 8.87 -20.59 -51.19
C GLN A 69 10.07 -20.78 -50.24
N ARG A 70 11.29 -20.74 -50.76
CA ARG A 70 12.51 -20.77 -49.93
C ARG A 70 12.57 -19.59 -48.97
N LYS A 71 12.24 -18.39 -49.45
CA LYS A 71 12.22 -17.18 -48.62
C LYS A 71 11.15 -17.24 -47.53
N VAL A 72 9.96 -17.77 -47.81
CA VAL A 72 8.91 -18.03 -46.80
C VAL A 72 9.43 -18.99 -45.72
N ALA A 73 10.08 -20.08 -46.11
CA ALA A 73 10.64 -21.06 -45.17
C ALA A 73 11.73 -20.42 -44.29
N GLU A 74 12.63 -19.65 -44.88
CA GLU A 74 13.70 -18.93 -44.18
C GLU A 74 13.14 -17.93 -43.15
N LEU A 75 12.19 -17.08 -43.58
CA LEU A 75 11.55 -16.09 -42.71
C LEU A 75 10.80 -16.76 -41.56
N THR A 76 10.10 -17.87 -41.81
CA THR A 76 9.41 -18.65 -40.78
C THR A 76 10.38 -19.18 -39.72
N MET A 77 11.52 -19.75 -40.15
CA MET A 77 12.55 -20.21 -39.23
C MET A 77 13.17 -19.06 -38.43
N ASN A 78 13.44 -17.92 -39.07
CA ASN A 78 14.03 -16.75 -38.41
C ASN A 78 13.08 -16.13 -37.38
N ILE A 79 11.77 -16.10 -37.65
CA ILE A 79 10.74 -15.66 -36.68
C ILE A 79 10.75 -16.59 -35.46
N ALA A 80 10.68 -17.91 -35.67
CA ALA A 80 10.69 -18.88 -34.58
C ALA A 80 11.96 -18.77 -33.73
N ALA A 81 13.13 -18.58 -34.37
CA ALA A 81 14.39 -18.38 -33.68
C ALA A 81 14.43 -17.07 -32.87
N ALA A 82 13.86 -15.98 -33.39
CA ALA A 82 13.78 -14.70 -32.69
C ALA A 82 12.86 -14.79 -31.45
N GLU A 83 11.69 -15.40 -31.60
CA GLU A 83 10.77 -15.63 -30.48
C GLU A 83 11.37 -16.54 -29.41
N GLU A 84 12.10 -17.60 -29.80
CA GLU A 84 12.75 -18.50 -28.86
C GLU A 84 13.89 -17.81 -28.08
N ARG A 85 14.67 -16.95 -28.74
CA ARG A 85 15.68 -16.14 -28.06
C ARG A 85 15.05 -15.20 -27.04
N ALA A 86 13.93 -14.55 -27.38
CA ALA A 86 13.18 -13.72 -26.44
C ALA A 86 12.70 -14.51 -25.22
N ARG A 87 12.10 -15.70 -25.43
CA ARG A 87 11.68 -16.60 -24.35
C ARG A 87 12.85 -17.04 -23.47
N THR A 88 13.96 -17.41 -24.08
CA THR A 88 15.17 -17.85 -23.36
C THR A 88 15.75 -16.74 -22.49
N ILE A 89 15.77 -15.50 -22.97
CA ILE A 89 16.24 -14.34 -22.20
C ILE A 89 15.37 -14.15 -20.95
N SER A 90 14.04 -14.13 -21.12
CA SER A 90 13.10 -13.99 -20.01
C SER A 90 13.23 -15.15 -19.02
N GLY A 91 13.36 -16.39 -19.49
CA GLY A 91 13.55 -17.56 -18.65
C GLY A 91 14.84 -17.51 -17.84
N LYS A 92 15.96 -17.11 -18.45
CA LYS A 92 17.26 -16.97 -17.76
C LYS A 92 17.25 -15.84 -16.72
N ALA A 93 16.56 -14.74 -17.01
CA ALA A 93 16.45 -13.61 -16.09
C ALA A 93 15.55 -13.91 -14.89
N SER A 94 14.52 -14.75 -15.07
CA SER A 94 13.51 -15.05 -14.06
C SER A 94 14.10 -15.47 -12.70
N GLY A 95 15.02 -16.44 -12.69
CA GLY A 95 15.63 -16.92 -11.44
C GLY A 95 16.37 -15.81 -10.68
N ARG A 96 17.15 -14.99 -11.38
CA ARG A 96 17.87 -13.86 -10.78
C ARG A 96 16.92 -12.76 -10.29
N LEU A 97 15.86 -12.48 -11.04
CA LEU A 97 14.85 -11.49 -10.65
C LEU A 97 14.10 -11.91 -9.39
N ILE A 98 13.78 -13.20 -9.25
CA ILE A 98 13.18 -13.75 -8.02
C ILE A 98 14.13 -13.53 -6.84
N THR A 99 15.41 -13.93 -6.97
CA THR A 99 16.40 -13.74 -5.90
C THR A 99 16.55 -12.27 -5.51
N LEU A 100 16.66 -11.36 -6.48
CA LEU A 100 16.79 -9.92 -6.20
C LEU A 100 15.51 -9.33 -5.55
N ALA A 101 14.34 -9.84 -5.93
CA ALA A 101 13.08 -9.45 -5.29
C ALA A 101 13.04 -9.94 -3.84
N ASP A 102 13.40 -11.19 -3.59
CA ASP A 102 13.47 -11.76 -2.23
C ASP A 102 14.45 -10.96 -1.36
N GLU A 103 15.65 -10.64 -1.87
CA GLU A 103 16.63 -9.80 -1.16
C GLU A 103 16.08 -8.41 -0.80
N ALA A 104 15.35 -7.76 -1.72
CA ALA A 104 14.74 -6.47 -1.47
C ALA A 104 13.61 -6.55 -0.43
N ILE A 105 12.79 -7.61 -0.47
CA ILE A 105 11.71 -7.85 0.48
C ILE A 105 12.26 -8.17 1.86
N GLU A 106 13.27 -9.03 1.98
CA GLU A 106 13.95 -9.34 3.24
C GLU A 106 14.58 -8.09 3.84
N ALA A 107 15.31 -7.30 3.03
CA ALA A 107 15.89 -6.05 3.51
C ALA A 107 14.84 -5.05 4.02
N ALA A 108 13.69 -4.97 3.35
CA ALA A 108 12.58 -4.12 3.78
C ALA A 108 11.92 -4.63 5.08
N ARG A 109 11.77 -5.95 5.21
CA ARG A 109 11.22 -6.61 6.40
C ARG A 109 12.10 -6.39 7.63
N ASP A 110 13.41 -6.61 7.50
CA ASP A 110 14.37 -6.37 8.59
C ASP A 110 14.29 -4.93 9.09
N GLU A 111 14.26 -3.96 8.16
CA GLU A 111 14.13 -2.57 8.55
C GLU A 111 12.78 -2.29 9.21
N ALA A 112 11.68 -2.81 8.67
CA ALA A 112 10.35 -2.58 9.24
C ALA A 112 10.29 -3.08 10.68
N TYR A 113 10.84 -4.27 10.95
CA TYR A 113 10.96 -4.78 12.31
C TYR A 113 11.83 -3.89 13.17
N ARG A 114 13.00 -3.49 12.69
CA ARG A 114 13.91 -2.61 13.43
C ARG A 114 13.25 -1.29 13.78
N HIS A 115 12.65 -0.60 12.82
CA HIS A 115 11.92 0.65 13.03
C HIS A 115 10.79 0.48 14.03
N PHE A 116 10.02 -0.61 13.96
CA PHE A 116 8.97 -0.89 14.94
C PHE A 116 9.56 -1.02 16.35
N HIS A 117 10.54 -1.90 16.55
CA HIS A 117 11.12 -2.16 17.87
C HIS A 117 11.83 -0.93 18.45
N ASP A 118 12.58 -0.19 17.61
CA ASP A 118 13.28 1.04 18.02
C ASP A 118 12.31 2.13 18.54
N ASN A 119 11.04 2.11 18.12
CA ASN A 119 10.05 3.12 18.47
C ASN A 119 8.93 2.63 19.39
N TYR A 120 8.77 1.31 19.55
CA TYR A 120 7.61 0.72 20.20
C TYR A 120 7.46 1.17 21.65
N GLU A 121 8.52 1.04 22.45
CA GLU A 121 8.53 1.44 23.87
C GLU A 121 8.24 2.93 24.05
N ALA A 122 8.79 3.79 23.18
CA ALA A 122 8.52 5.22 23.23
C ALA A 122 7.04 5.55 22.95
N LYS A 123 6.40 4.81 22.04
CA LYS A 123 4.96 4.97 21.77
C LYS A 123 4.09 4.42 22.90
N LEU A 124 4.46 3.30 23.52
CA LEU A 124 3.78 2.79 24.71
C LEU A 124 3.88 3.76 25.89
N LYS A 125 5.06 4.34 26.12
CA LYS A 125 5.26 5.33 27.18
C LYS A 125 4.40 6.58 26.97
N ALA A 126 4.25 7.04 25.73
CA ALA A 126 3.35 8.15 25.42
C ALA A 126 1.89 7.83 25.73
N ILE A 127 1.44 6.59 25.51
CA ILE A 127 0.09 6.13 25.89
C ILE A 127 -0.06 6.10 27.41
N GLU A 128 0.95 5.60 28.12
CA GLU A 128 0.97 5.57 29.59
C GLU A 128 0.86 6.98 30.19
N ASP A 129 1.66 7.91 29.69
CA ASP A 129 1.66 9.30 30.15
C ASP A 129 0.33 10.01 29.86
N ALA A 130 -0.24 9.78 28.68
CA ALA A 130 -1.55 10.30 28.33
C ALA A 130 -2.66 9.75 29.25
N LYS A 131 -2.60 8.45 29.59
CA LYS A 131 -3.54 7.84 30.54
C LYS A 131 -3.40 8.47 31.93
N TYR A 132 -2.18 8.65 32.41
CA TYR A 132 -1.93 9.26 33.72
C TYR A 132 -2.48 10.70 33.76
N ALA A 133 -2.19 11.51 32.75
CA ALA A 133 -2.69 12.89 32.65
C ALA A 133 -4.23 12.96 32.61
N TYR A 134 -4.89 12.04 31.87
CA TYR A 134 -6.35 11.96 31.83
C TYR A 134 -6.93 11.64 33.21
N LEU A 135 -6.36 10.66 33.92
CA LEU A 135 -6.83 10.30 35.27
C LEU A 135 -6.61 11.44 36.27
N GLN A 136 -5.49 12.17 36.18
CA GLN A 136 -5.27 13.36 37.01
C GLN A 136 -6.34 14.44 36.77
N ALA A 137 -6.74 14.68 35.52
CA ALA A 137 -7.81 15.63 35.20
C ALA A 137 -9.16 15.20 35.79
N VAL A 138 -9.49 13.90 35.74
CA VAL A 138 -10.70 13.35 36.36
C VAL A 138 -10.67 13.52 37.89
N THR A 139 -9.54 13.24 38.53
CA THR A 139 -9.36 13.49 39.98
C THR A 139 -9.49 14.97 40.33
N GLY A 140 -8.98 15.87 39.48
CA GLY A 140 -9.16 17.32 39.64
C GLY A 140 -10.63 17.73 39.62
N LEU A 141 -11.41 17.19 38.69
CA LEU A 141 -12.86 17.43 38.64
C LEU A 141 -13.57 16.92 39.91
N HIS A 142 -13.20 15.74 40.40
CA HIS A 142 -13.73 15.21 41.66
C HIS A 142 -13.40 16.13 42.85
N THR A 143 -12.16 16.61 42.92
CA THR A 143 -11.70 17.50 43.99
C THR A 143 -12.51 18.80 44.00
N LEU A 144 -12.68 19.44 42.84
CA LEU A 144 -13.52 20.63 42.68
C LEU A 144 -14.95 20.41 43.20
N ARG A 145 -15.55 19.25 42.86
CA ARG A 145 -16.89 18.87 43.32
C ARG A 145 -16.94 18.75 44.85
N MET A 146 -15.95 18.11 45.46
CA MET A 146 -15.89 17.93 46.91
C MET A 146 -15.64 19.25 47.64
N GLU A 147 -14.71 20.08 47.17
CA GLU A 147 -14.44 21.40 47.74
C GLU A 147 -15.69 22.29 47.71
N SER A 148 -16.39 22.30 46.58
CA SER A 148 -17.63 23.07 46.41
C SER A 148 -18.75 22.58 47.31
N TYR A 149 -18.91 21.25 47.43
CA TYR A 149 -19.89 20.66 48.36
C TYR A 149 -19.55 20.98 49.82
N ASN A 150 -18.28 20.82 50.21
CA ASN A 150 -17.81 21.06 51.57
C ASN A 150 -17.97 22.53 51.95
N LEU A 151 -17.75 23.47 51.04
CA LEU A 151 -17.99 24.89 51.29
C LEU A 151 -19.46 25.13 51.68
N TRP A 152 -20.40 24.62 50.90
CA TRP A 152 -21.84 24.75 51.19
C TRP A 152 -22.22 24.03 52.50
N HIS A 153 -21.81 22.78 52.64
CA HIS A 153 -22.15 21.95 53.79
C HIS A 153 -21.59 22.54 55.09
N ASN A 154 -20.30 22.88 55.13
CA ASN A 154 -19.65 23.44 56.30
C ASN A 154 -20.25 24.80 56.67
N THR A 155 -20.57 25.65 55.68
CA THR A 155 -21.27 26.93 55.95
C THR A 155 -22.62 26.71 56.62
N GLY A 156 -23.40 25.72 56.15
CA GLY A 156 -24.68 25.38 56.77
C GLY A 156 -24.54 24.82 58.18
N GLN A 157 -23.53 23.97 58.41
CA GLN A 157 -23.21 23.42 59.73
C GLN A 157 -22.84 24.51 60.74
N GLU A 158 -22.00 25.45 60.34
CA GLU A 158 -21.51 26.55 61.20
C GLU A 158 -22.56 27.66 61.44
N THR A 159 -23.66 27.68 60.70
CA THR A 159 -24.68 28.74 60.80
C THR A 159 -26.05 28.23 61.27
N ASN A 160 -26.71 27.37 60.51
CA ASN A 160 -28.04 26.84 60.83
C ASN A 160 -28.29 25.48 60.17
N VAL A 161 -27.96 24.41 60.89
CA VAL A 161 -28.13 23.02 60.47
C VAL A 161 -29.57 22.71 60.04
N ASN A 162 -30.57 23.21 60.77
CA ASN A 162 -31.99 22.97 60.43
C ASN A 162 -32.39 23.58 59.08
N ARG A 163 -31.75 24.68 58.66
CA ARG A 163 -31.96 25.28 57.34
C ARG A 163 -31.18 24.54 56.24
N LEU A 164 -29.99 24.04 56.55
CA LEU A 164 -29.20 23.20 55.64
C LEU A 164 -29.98 21.92 55.27
N GLU A 165 -30.52 21.20 56.25
CA GLU A 165 -31.26 19.94 56.04
C GLU A 165 -32.58 20.13 55.29
N ARG A 166 -33.22 21.30 55.44
CA ARG A 166 -34.45 21.65 54.70
C ARG A 166 -34.17 22.24 53.33
N GLY A 167 -32.95 22.75 53.11
CA GLY A 167 -32.47 23.20 51.82
C GLY A 167 -32.17 21.98 50.95
N GLY A 168 -32.66 21.97 49.71
CA GLY A 168 -32.37 20.87 48.79
C GLY A 168 -30.87 20.63 48.63
N ASN A 169 -30.49 19.37 48.37
CA ASN A 169 -29.09 19.01 48.15
C ASN A 169 -28.52 19.76 46.94
N LEU A 170 -27.25 20.13 47.06
CA LEU A 170 -26.53 20.77 45.97
C LEU A 170 -26.18 19.73 44.90
N VAL A 171 -26.64 19.97 43.67
CA VAL A 171 -26.46 19.05 42.53
C VAL A 171 -25.49 19.68 41.54
N PHE A 172 -24.41 18.98 41.25
CA PHE A 172 -23.43 19.37 40.24
C PHE A 172 -23.62 18.57 38.94
N PRO A 173 -23.41 19.16 37.76
CA PRO A 173 -23.37 18.43 36.50
C PRO A 173 -22.31 17.32 36.53
N GLU A 174 -22.66 16.14 36.04
CA GLU A 174 -21.72 15.03 35.88
C GLU A 174 -21.48 14.76 34.39
N PRO A 175 -20.28 15.06 33.86
CA PRO A 175 -19.97 14.74 32.48
C PRO A 175 -19.88 13.22 32.27
N ALA A 176 -20.21 12.76 31.07
CA ALA A 176 -19.99 11.37 30.69
C ALA A 176 -18.48 11.13 30.47
N LEU A 177 -17.83 10.52 31.46
CA LEU A 177 -16.41 10.12 31.39
C LEU A 177 -16.20 8.71 30.79
N HIS A 178 -17.30 8.02 30.50
CA HIS A 178 -17.36 6.70 29.88
C HIS A 178 -18.49 6.65 28.85
N TYR A 179 -18.46 5.63 27.99
CA TYR A 179 -19.48 5.40 26.98
C TYR A 179 -20.89 5.25 27.58
N ARG A 180 -21.81 6.13 27.17
CA ARG A 180 -23.23 6.15 27.60
C ARG A 180 -24.21 6.08 26.40
N GLY A 181 -23.79 5.48 25.29
CA GLY A 181 -24.59 5.38 24.05
C GLY A 181 -24.20 6.41 22.98
N ASN A 182 -25.11 6.70 22.04
CA ASN A 182 -24.84 7.44 20.79
C ASN A 182 -24.55 8.96 20.95
N ALA A 183 -24.27 9.45 22.16
CA ALA A 183 -23.93 10.85 22.37
C ALA A 183 -22.44 11.10 22.10
N ARG A 184 -22.11 12.29 21.60
CA ARG A 184 -20.73 12.73 21.38
C ARG A 184 -19.96 12.72 22.71
N GLN A 185 -18.82 12.03 22.76
CA GLN A 185 -18.09 11.71 23.99
C GLN A 185 -16.75 12.45 24.09
N VAL A 186 -16.81 13.78 24.15
CA VAL A 186 -15.60 14.63 24.08
C VAL A 186 -14.69 14.50 25.32
N HIS A 187 -15.24 14.15 26.47
CA HIS A 187 -14.54 14.13 27.76
C HIS A 187 -14.29 12.74 28.31
N GLY A 188 -14.77 11.70 27.61
CA GLY A 188 -14.65 10.31 28.01
C GLY A 188 -13.69 9.54 27.12
N VAL A 189 -13.40 8.30 27.51
CA VAL A 189 -12.71 7.33 26.65
C VAL A 189 -13.61 6.12 26.51
N SER A 190 -13.87 5.69 25.26
CA SER A 190 -14.58 4.45 24.97
C SER A 190 -13.65 3.40 24.33
N GLU A 191 -13.94 2.13 24.59
CA GLU A 191 -13.20 1.01 23.99
C GLU A 191 -13.27 1.05 22.46
N GLN A 192 -14.43 1.39 21.91
CA GLN A 192 -14.62 1.51 20.47
C GLN A 192 -13.70 2.56 19.86
N GLU A 193 -13.55 3.73 20.49
CA GLU A 193 -12.69 4.80 19.97
C GLU A 193 -11.21 4.42 20.04
N VAL A 194 -10.79 3.73 21.10
CA VAL A 194 -9.43 3.18 21.20
C VAL A 194 -9.18 2.14 20.11
N ALA A 195 -10.12 1.22 19.89
CA ALA A 195 -10.01 0.20 18.85
C ALA A 195 -9.95 0.81 17.44
N LEU A 196 -10.79 1.81 17.17
CA LEU A 196 -10.78 2.54 15.90
C LEU A 196 -9.48 3.32 15.70
N ALA A 197 -8.99 4.03 16.73
CA ALA A 197 -7.73 4.75 16.64
C ALA A 197 -6.54 3.82 16.41
N TYR A 198 -6.52 2.64 17.05
CA TYR A 198 -5.45 1.65 16.87
C TYR A 198 -5.51 0.97 15.51
N ARG A 199 -6.70 0.57 15.06
CA ARG A 199 -6.88 -0.14 13.79
C ARG A 199 -6.76 0.77 12.57
N ASP A 200 -7.40 1.93 12.62
CA ASP A 200 -7.57 2.81 11.47
C ASP A 200 -6.55 3.97 11.48
N GLY A 201 -5.88 4.23 12.62
CA GLY A 201 -4.94 5.35 12.76
C GLY A 201 -5.61 6.72 12.80
N LYS A 202 -6.92 6.77 13.06
CA LYS A 202 -7.76 7.98 12.94
C LYS A 202 -8.42 8.37 14.26
N ILE A 203 -8.71 9.66 14.40
CA ILE A 203 -9.52 10.20 15.49
C ILE A 203 -10.81 10.76 14.88
N TYR A 204 -11.95 10.18 15.24
CA TYR A 204 -13.24 10.54 14.68
C TYR A 204 -13.81 11.80 15.34
N ARG A 205 -14.54 12.62 14.56
CA ARG A 205 -15.19 13.86 15.06
C ARG A 205 -16.19 13.61 16.20
N SER A 206 -16.75 12.40 16.30
CA SER A 206 -17.62 11.98 17.40
C SER A 206 -16.90 11.84 18.75
N SER A 207 -15.57 11.71 18.72
CA SER A 207 -14.74 11.30 19.87
C SER A 207 -14.00 12.46 20.53
N VAL A 208 -13.87 13.58 19.82
CA VAL A 208 -13.10 14.73 20.29
C VAL A 208 -13.83 16.03 20.00
N ALA A 209 -13.33 17.12 20.60
CA ALA A 209 -13.79 18.46 20.28
C ALA A 209 -13.52 18.78 18.79
N GLU A 210 -14.29 19.71 18.24
CA GLU A 210 -14.18 20.06 16.82
C GLU A 210 -12.80 20.65 16.50
N GLY A 211 -12.23 20.24 15.36
CA GLY A 211 -10.90 20.63 14.93
C GLY A 211 -9.77 19.82 15.60
N ARG A 212 -10.09 18.73 16.30
CA ARG A 212 -9.10 17.81 16.91
C ARG A 212 -9.11 16.41 16.31
N GLU A 213 -10.01 16.16 15.38
CA GLU A 213 -10.07 14.94 14.58
C GLU A 213 -8.79 14.75 13.74
N MET A 214 -8.48 13.49 13.43
CA MET A 214 -7.38 13.09 12.56
C MET A 214 -7.93 12.11 11.52
N GLU A 215 -7.87 12.51 10.24
CA GLU A 215 -8.37 11.72 9.10
C GLU A 215 -7.25 11.00 8.33
#